data_AF-A0A2K9LCX4-F1
#
_entry.id   AF-A0A2K9LCX4-F1
#
_cell.length_a   1.000
_cell.length_b   1.000
_cell.length_c   1.000
_cell.angle_alpha   90.00
_cell.angle_beta   90.00
_cell.angle_gamma   90.00
#
_symmetry.space_group_name_H-M   'P 1'
#
loop_
_entity.id
_entity.type
_entity.pdbx_description
1 polymer ?
#
loop_
_entity_poly.entity_id
_entity_poly.type
_entity_poly.pdbx_seq_one_letter_code
_entity_poly.pdbx_strand_id
1 'polypeptide(L)'
;MTRSPTDPIPNARRRAIRVEVGDDARSYVSDGQRVTLVPLTIKRRHNRKLLIPPTPESAAQAAGGVDAPMIKTLGKAYYWKRLLDEGRYATATDLARALKLEPGWVAEVLRLTLLAPDIVEAILEGRQPRQLNLQVLRGRHELLPRDWAEQRRLLGFPAMDR
;
A
#
# COMPACT_ATOMS: atom_id res chain seq x y z
N MET A 1 42.42 14.60 -4.49
CA MET A 1 40.95 14.69 -4.40
C MET A 1 40.36 14.22 -5.73
N THR A 2 39.93 12.96 -5.83
CA THR A 2 39.25 12.43 -7.02
C THR A 2 38.02 11.65 -6.56
N ARG A 3 36.85 12.09 -7.04
CA ARG A 3 35.53 11.64 -6.58
C ARG A 3 35.24 10.22 -7.08
N SER A 4 34.83 9.32 -6.18
CA SER A 4 34.35 7.98 -6.51
C SER A 4 33.11 8.03 -7.42
N PRO A 5 32.95 7.11 -8.40
CA PRO A 5 31.77 7.05 -9.24
C PRO A 5 30.57 6.53 -8.42
N THR A 6 29.47 7.27 -8.49
CA THR A 6 28.18 6.93 -7.88
C THR A 6 27.60 5.64 -8.45
N ASP A 7 27.21 4.70 -7.58
CA ASP A 7 26.47 3.49 -7.96
C ASP A 7 25.16 3.82 -8.69
N PRO A 8 24.81 3.12 -9.79
CA PRO A 8 23.58 3.38 -10.52
C PRO A 8 22.36 2.87 -9.74
N ILE A 9 21.36 3.75 -9.56
CA ILE A 9 20.07 3.45 -8.92
C ILE A 9 19.34 2.33 -9.71
N PRO A 10 18.89 1.24 -9.06
CA PRO A 10 18.24 0.13 -9.74
C PRO A 10 16.84 0.54 -10.25
N ASN A 11 16.70 0.62 -11.59
CA ASN A 11 15.46 0.95 -12.27
C ASN A 11 14.45 -0.22 -12.21
N ALA A 12 13.31 -0.02 -11.56
CA ALA A 12 12.25 -1.01 -11.33
C ALA A 12 11.60 -1.57 -12.63
N ARG A 13 11.78 -0.92 -13.79
CA ARG A 13 11.26 -1.39 -15.08
C ARG A 13 12.01 -2.58 -15.68
N ARG A 14 13.15 -3.00 -15.09
CA ARG A 14 13.93 -4.16 -15.56
C ARG A 14 13.23 -5.51 -15.40
N ARG A 15 12.14 -5.61 -14.62
CA ARG A 15 11.44 -6.89 -14.37
C ARG A 15 10.74 -7.51 -15.60
N ALA A 16 10.61 -6.78 -16.71
CA ALA A 16 9.89 -7.24 -17.91
C ALA A 16 10.79 -7.63 -19.10
N ILE A 17 12.12 -7.59 -18.92
CA ILE A 17 13.10 -7.85 -19.98
C ILE A 17 13.79 -9.17 -19.67
N ARG A 18 13.58 -10.19 -20.50
CA ARG A 18 14.43 -11.39 -20.50
C ARG A 18 15.52 -11.17 -21.54
N VAL A 19 16.77 -11.21 -21.09
CA VAL A 19 17.96 -11.11 -21.92
C VAL A 19 18.51 -12.51 -22.11
N GLU A 20 18.54 -12.98 -23.36
CA GLU A 20 19.18 -14.24 -23.75
C GLU A 20 20.47 -13.87 -24.50
N VAL A 21 21.59 -14.45 -24.08
CA VAL A 21 22.89 -14.31 -24.75
C VAL A 21 22.90 -15.25 -25.96
N GLY A 22 23.18 -14.73 -27.16
CA GLY A 22 23.34 -15.55 -28.35
C GLY A 22 24.69 -16.27 -28.39
N ASP A 23 24.74 -17.44 -29.01
CA ASP A 23 25.91 -18.34 -29.02
C ASP A 23 27.17 -17.79 -29.73
N ASP A 24 27.07 -16.66 -30.43
CA ASP A 24 28.15 -15.99 -31.17
C ASP A 24 28.86 -14.87 -30.36
N ALA A 25 29.01 -15.05 -29.04
CA ALA A 25 29.78 -14.10 -28.23
C ALA A 25 31.26 -14.13 -28.65
N ARG A 26 31.79 -13.00 -29.16
CA ARG A 26 33.18 -12.89 -29.65
C ARG A 26 33.96 -11.88 -28.82
N SER A 27 35.15 -12.27 -28.38
CA SER A 27 36.10 -11.36 -27.72
C SER A 27 37.28 -11.12 -28.65
N TYR A 28 37.62 -9.85 -28.90
CA TYR A 28 38.79 -9.47 -29.67
C TYR A 28 39.51 -8.29 -29.01
N VAL A 29 40.77 -8.07 -29.38
CA VAL A 29 41.58 -6.93 -28.91
C VAL A 29 41.69 -5.94 -30.06
N SER A 30 41.29 -4.70 -29.83
CA SER A 30 41.39 -3.61 -30.80
C SER A 30 42.07 -2.43 -30.10
N ASP A 31 43.15 -1.91 -30.70
CA ASP A 31 43.90 -0.74 -30.22
C ASP A 31 44.31 -0.79 -28.72
N GLY A 32 44.81 -1.95 -28.27
CA GLY A 32 45.23 -2.16 -26.89
C GLY A 32 44.09 -2.35 -25.87
N GLN A 33 42.83 -2.23 -26.28
CA GLN A 33 41.66 -2.50 -25.45
C GLN A 33 41.01 -3.84 -25.78
N ARG A 34 40.64 -4.60 -24.73
CA ARG A 34 39.82 -5.81 -24.87
C ARG A 34 38.37 -5.41 -25.09
N VAL A 35 37.80 -5.83 -26.21
CA VAL A 35 36.41 -5.58 -26.59
C VAL A 35 35.69 -6.93 -26.71
N THR A 36 34.62 -7.10 -25.95
CA THR A 36 33.76 -8.29 -26.02
C THR A 36 32.42 -7.89 -26.64
N LEU A 37 32.10 -8.49 -27.78
CA LEU A 37 30.82 -8.33 -28.45
C LEU A 37 29.91 -9.51 -28.10
N VAL A 38 28.84 -9.21 -27.37
CA VAL A 38 27.82 -10.20 -26.97
C VAL A 38 26.52 -9.86 -27.70
N PRO A 39 26.10 -10.65 -28.71
CA PRO A 39 24.78 -10.45 -29.32
C PRO A 39 23.70 -10.82 -28.30
N LEU A 40 22.83 -9.86 -27.98
CA LEU A 40 21.77 -10.01 -26.98
C LEU A 40 20.41 -9.94 -27.68
N THR A 41 19.53 -10.92 -27.41
CA THR A 41 18.14 -10.86 -27.88
C THR A 41 17.25 -10.33 -26.74
N ILE A 42 16.63 -9.16 -26.96
CA ILE A 42 15.75 -8.53 -25.98
C ILE A 42 14.29 -8.85 -26.30
N LYS A 43 13.67 -9.75 -25.52
CA LYS A 43 12.23 -10.04 -25.63
C LYS A 43 11.43 -9.17 -24.67
N ARG A 44 10.52 -8.34 -25.19
CA ARG A 44 9.60 -7.51 -24.40
C ARG A 44 8.30 -8.26 -24.16
N ARG A 45 7.94 -8.52 -22.89
CA ARG A 45 6.60 -9.06 -22.56
C ARG A 45 5.58 -7.93 -22.50
N HIS A 46 4.54 -8.00 -23.33
CA HIS A 46 3.39 -7.10 -23.26
C HIS A 46 2.48 -7.53 -22.09
N ASN A 47 2.55 -6.83 -20.96
CA ASN A 47 1.57 -6.98 -19.88
C ASN A 47 0.29 -6.21 -20.24
N ARG A 48 -0.56 -6.79 -21.08
CA ARG A 48 -1.88 -6.22 -21.37
C ARG A 48 -2.82 -6.54 -20.20
N LYS A 49 -3.20 -5.51 -19.42
CA LYS A 49 -4.26 -5.61 -18.43
C LYS A 49 -5.61 -5.40 -19.14
N LEU A 50 -6.50 -6.38 -19.08
CA LEU A 50 -7.89 -6.25 -19.52
C LEU A 50 -8.68 -5.62 -18.36
N LEU A 51 -9.16 -4.40 -18.56
CA LEU A 51 -10.02 -3.70 -17.61
C LEU A 51 -11.45 -3.78 -18.17
N ILE A 52 -12.28 -4.63 -17.57
CA ILE A 52 -13.70 -4.75 -17.91
C ILE A 52 -14.46 -3.83 -16.96
N PRO A 53 -15.15 -2.79 -17.46
CA PRO A 53 -15.99 -1.95 -16.63
C PRO A 53 -17.12 -2.82 -16.03
N PRO A 54 -17.38 -2.74 -14.71
CA PRO A 54 -18.53 -3.42 -14.12
C PRO A 54 -19.84 -2.83 -14.69
N THR A 55 -20.86 -3.67 -14.88
CA THR A 55 -22.23 -3.22 -15.14
C THR A 55 -22.75 -2.37 -13.96
N PRO A 56 -23.73 -1.46 -14.18
CA PRO A 56 -24.19 -0.52 -13.15
C PRO A 56 -24.65 -1.20 -11.85
N GLU A 57 -25.34 -2.33 -11.98
CA GLU A 57 -25.77 -3.22 -10.89
C GLU A 57 -24.61 -3.82 -10.10
N SER A 58 -23.56 -4.28 -10.80
CA SER A 58 -22.35 -4.83 -10.17
C SER A 58 -21.45 -3.73 -9.61
N ALA A 59 -21.48 -2.50 -10.14
CA ALA A 59 -20.65 -1.40 -9.69
C ALA A 59 -21.04 -0.90 -8.30
N ALA A 60 -22.35 -0.86 -8.00
CA ALA A 60 -22.89 -0.48 -6.69
C ALA A 60 -22.61 -1.55 -5.61
N GLN A 61 -22.51 -2.82 -6.00
CA GLN A 61 -22.25 -3.95 -5.10
C GLN A 61 -20.78 -4.42 -5.11
N ALA A 62 -19.94 -3.83 -5.96
CA ALA A 62 -18.57 -4.29 -6.11
C ALA A 62 -17.77 -3.96 -4.85
N ALA A 63 -17.35 -5.02 -4.16
CA ALA A 63 -16.33 -4.95 -3.12
C ALA A 63 -15.08 -4.22 -3.63
N GLY A 64 -14.46 -3.43 -2.74
CA GLY A 64 -13.22 -2.70 -2.98
C GLY A 64 -12.03 -3.62 -3.25
N GLY A 65 -12.10 -4.87 -2.79
CA GLY A 65 -10.99 -5.80 -2.79
C GLY A 65 -10.02 -5.54 -1.65
N VAL A 66 -9.04 -6.44 -1.50
CA VAL A 66 -8.06 -6.37 -0.41
C VAL A 66 -7.15 -5.15 -0.56
N ASP A 67 -7.26 -4.20 0.38
CA ASP A 67 -6.42 -3.00 0.47
C ASP A 67 -5.32 -3.21 1.52
N ALA A 68 -4.15 -3.68 1.07
CA ALA A 68 -3.02 -3.98 1.95
C ALA A 68 -2.53 -2.77 2.78
N PRO A 69 -2.40 -1.54 2.22
CA PRO A 69 -2.16 -0.34 3.02
C PRO A 69 -3.18 -0.14 4.14
N MET A 70 -4.48 -0.32 3.86
CA MET A 70 -5.54 -0.14 4.85
C MET A 70 -5.44 -1.14 5.98
N ILE A 71 -5.27 -2.42 5.65
CA ILE A 71 -5.07 -3.51 6.61
C ILE A 71 -3.84 -3.26 7.49
N LYS A 72 -2.71 -2.85 6.90
CA LYS A 72 -1.49 -2.53 7.67
C LYS A 72 -1.71 -1.37 8.64
N THR A 73 -2.50 -0.38 8.25
CA THR A 73 -2.78 0.78 9.10
C THR A 73 -3.71 0.41 10.25
N LEU A 74 -4.71 -0.44 10.01
CA LEU A 74 -5.51 -1.03 11.09
C LEU A 74 -4.65 -1.83 12.06
N GLY A 75 -3.75 -2.68 11.55
CA GLY A 75 -2.80 -3.41 12.39
C GLY A 75 -1.95 -2.48 13.27
N LYS A 76 -1.46 -1.36 12.73
CA LYS A 76 -0.76 -0.33 13.51
C LYS A 76 -1.66 0.29 14.58
N ALA A 77 -2.91 0.61 14.26
CA ALA A 77 -3.86 1.20 15.20
C ALA A 77 -4.04 0.33 16.44
N TYR A 78 -4.33 -0.96 16.26
CA TYR A 78 -4.50 -1.89 17.39
C TYR A 78 -3.19 -2.16 18.12
N TYR A 79 -2.06 -2.27 17.41
CA TYR A 79 -0.76 -2.45 18.04
C TYR A 79 -0.39 -1.24 18.92
N TRP A 80 -0.56 -0.02 18.42
CA TRP A 80 -0.28 1.20 19.17
C TRP A 80 -1.22 1.40 20.35
N LYS A 81 -2.51 1.09 20.18
CA LYS A 81 -3.45 1.05 21.29
C LYS A 81 -2.97 0.10 22.38
N ARG A 82 -2.54 -1.11 22.01
CA ARG A 82 -1.97 -2.08 22.97
C ARG A 82 -0.77 -1.53 23.72
N LEU A 83 0.15 -0.83 23.04
CA LEU A 83 1.32 -0.22 23.69
C LEU A 83 0.93 0.85 24.72
N LEU A 84 -0.16 1.59 24.46
CA LEU A 84 -0.72 2.56 25.40
C LEU A 84 -1.43 1.87 26.56
N ASP A 85 -2.25 0.86 26.28
CA ASP A 85 -2.99 0.08 27.28
C ASP A 85 -2.03 -0.68 28.22
N GLU A 86 -0.89 -1.16 27.71
CA GLU A 86 0.20 -1.78 28.49
C GLU A 86 1.05 -0.77 29.26
N GLY A 87 0.79 0.53 29.13
CA GLY A 87 1.55 1.60 29.79
C GLY A 87 2.99 1.75 29.28
N ARG A 88 3.36 1.13 28.15
CA ARG A 88 4.71 1.28 27.54
C ARG A 88 4.98 2.72 27.12
N TYR A 89 3.91 3.46 26.81
CA TYR A 89 3.93 4.90 26.60
C TYR A 89 2.76 5.50 27.39
N ALA A 90 3.01 6.62 28.08
CA ALA A 90 1.98 7.26 28.92
C ALA A 90 0.89 7.95 28.08
N THR A 91 1.25 8.52 26.94
CA THR A 91 0.32 9.27 26.08
C THR A 91 0.56 8.99 24.60
N ALA A 92 -0.45 9.26 23.77
CA ALA A 92 -0.32 9.21 22.31
C ALA A 92 0.77 10.17 21.78
N THR A 93 0.98 11.31 22.45
CA THR A 93 2.04 12.28 22.13
C THR A 93 3.42 11.70 22.41
N ASP A 94 3.60 10.96 23.51
CA ASP A 94 4.87 10.30 23.82
C ASP A 94 5.17 9.18 22.83
N LEU A 95 4.15 8.41 22.45
CA LEU A 95 4.25 7.42 21.39
C LEU A 95 4.66 8.08 20.06
N ALA A 96 4.02 9.20 19.68
CA ALA A 96 4.37 9.93 18.46
C ALA A 96 5.82 10.42 18.48
N ARG A 97 6.28 10.98 19.60
CA ARG A 97 7.67 11.41 19.78
C ARG A 97 8.64 10.25 19.64
N ALA A 98 8.34 9.10 20.27
CA ALA A 98 9.19 7.91 20.20
C ALA A 98 9.29 7.34 18.79
N LEU A 99 8.19 7.39 18.03
CA LEU A 99 8.14 6.93 16.64
C LEU A 99 8.62 8.00 15.63
N LYS A 100 8.94 9.22 16.09
CA LYS A 100 9.28 10.38 15.25
C LYS A 100 8.19 10.70 14.22
N LEU A 101 6.94 10.65 14.66
CA LEU A 101 5.75 10.91 13.87
C LEU A 101 5.05 12.18 14.33
N GLU A 102 4.24 12.76 13.46
CA GLU A 102 3.37 13.86 13.80
C GLU A 102 2.25 13.37 14.76
N PRO A 103 1.97 14.06 15.89
CA PRO A 103 0.98 13.64 16.87
C PRO A 103 -0.44 13.45 16.31
N GLY A 104 -0.88 14.34 15.42
CA GLY A 104 -2.17 14.24 14.72
C GLY A 104 -2.28 12.96 13.90
N TRP A 105 -1.22 12.56 13.19
CA TRP A 105 -1.18 11.31 12.44
C TRP A 105 -1.32 10.08 13.34
N VAL A 106 -0.65 10.08 14.50
CA VAL A 106 -0.82 9.00 15.48
C VAL A 106 -2.25 8.97 16.02
N ALA A 107 -2.84 10.13 16.30
CA ALA A 107 -4.23 10.23 16.74
C ALA A 107 -5.23 9.78 15.64
N GLU A 108 -4.97 10.06 14.36
CA GLU A 108 -5.78 9.56 13.23
C GLU A 108 -5.75 8.04 13.14
N VAL A 109 -4.56 7.44 13.27
CA VAL A 109 -4.43 5.99 13.20
C VAL A 109 -5.08 5.33 14.41
N LEU A 110 -4.86 5.83 15.64
CA LEU A 110 -5.48 5.30 16.85
C LEU A 110 -7.01 5.37 16.79
N ARG A 111 -7.59 6.40 16.17
CA ARG A 111 -9.04 6.52 15.98
C ARG A 111 -9.64 5.40 15.14
N LEU A 112 -8.86 4.72 14.29
CA LEU A 112 -9.35 3.58 13.54
C LEU A 112 -9.78 2.41 14.45
N THR A 113 -9.30 2.36 15.69
CA THR A 113 -9.74 1.36 16.69
C THR A 113 -11.18 1.56 17.16
N LEU A 114 -11.81 2.70 16.80
CA LEU A 114 -13.20 3.03 17.15
C LEU A 114 -14.20 2.65 16.03
N LEU A 115 -13.73 2.05 14.95
CA LEU A 115 -14.60 1.53 13.89
C LEU A 115 -15.48 0.39 14.40
N ALA A 116 -16.68 0.30 13.85
CA ALA A 116 -17.57 -0.84 14.08
C ALA A 116 -16.85 -2.16 13.69
N PRO A 117 -17.00 -3.23 14.49
CA PRO A 117 -16.28 -4.49 14.27
C PRO A 117 -16.50 -5.09 12.87
N ASP A 118 -17.74 -5.05 12.37
CA ASP A 118 -18.13 -5.55 11.05
C ASP A 118 -17.47 -4.76 9.90
N ILE A 119 -17.19 -3.47 10.11
CA ILE A 119 -16.44 -2.65 9.15
C ILE A 119 -14.97 -3.09 9.11
N VAL A 120 -14.38 -3.36 10.28
CA VAL A 120 -13.01 -3.88 10.37
C VAL A 120 -12.91 -5.24 9.69
N GLU A 121 -13.83 -6.16 9.96
CA GLU A 121 -13.92 -7.47 9.30
C GLU A 121 -14.06 -7.33 7.78
N ALA A 122 -14.96 -6.48 7.30
CA ALA A 122 -15.14 -6.27 5.87
C ALA A 122 -13.87 -5.71 5.21
N ILE A 123 -13.12 -4.84 5.88
CA ILE A 123 -11.83 -4.33 5.38
C ILE A 123 -10.79 -5.45 5.30
N LEU A 124 -10.70 -6.31 6.32
CA LEU A 124 -9.76 -7.42 6.34
C LEU A 124 -10.07 -8.44 5.25
N GLU A 125 -11.35 -8.66 4.96
CA GLU A 125 -11.83 -9.59 3.93
C GLU A 125 -11.88 -8.97 2.53
N GLY A 126 -11.60 -7.68 2.39
CA GLY A 126 -11.67 -6.98 1.10
C GLY A 126 -13.11 -6.73 0.61
N ARG A 127 -14.11 -6.92 1.48
CA ARG A 127 -15.54 -6.72 1.22
C ARG A 127 -16.02 -5.28 1.46
N GLN A 128 -15.13 -4.38 1.87
CA GLN A 128 -15.51 -3.00 2.08
C GLN A 128 -16.01 -2.32 0.80
N PRO A 129 -16.87 -1.29 0.88
CA PRO A 129 -17.30 -0.54 -0.29
C PRO A 129 -16.12 0.05 -1.08
N ARG A 130 -16.20 0.08 -2.41
CA ARG A 130 -15.12 0.57 -3.30
C ARG A 130 -14.61 1.98 -3.00
N GLN A 131 -15.51 2.86 -2.58
CA GLN A 131 -15.19 4.23 -2.20
C GLN A 131 -14.44 4.30 -0.86
N LEU A 132 -14.49 3.26 -0.02
CA LEU A 132 -13.83 3.26 1.28
C LEU A 132 -12.34 2.94 1.13
N ASN A 133 -11.52 3.93 1.45
CA ASN A 133 -10.07 3.81 1.49
C ASN A 133 -9.49 4.59 2.69
N LEU A 134 -8.18 4.47 2.90
CA LEU A 134 -7.50 5.13 4.03
C LEU A 134 -7.62 6.66 4.06
N GLN A 135 -7.75 7.32 2.92
CA GLN A 135 -7.95 8.77 2.88
C GLN A 135 -9.35 9.12 3.38
N VAL A 136 -10.36 8.32 3.05
CA VAL A 136 -11.72 8.48 3.56
C VAL A 136 -11.78 8.24 5.07
N LEU A 137 -10.98 7.34 5.63
CA LEU A 137 -10.98 7.08 7.08
C LEU A 137 -10.19 8.12 7.88
N ARG A 138 -9.08 8.63 7.34
CA ARG A 138 -8.16 9.53 8.07
C ARG A 138 -8.31 11.00 7.69
N GLY A 139 -8.48 11.30 6.41
CA GLY A 139 -8.50 12.66 5.85
C GLY A 139 -9.85 13.38 5.97
N ARG A 140 -10.73 12.98 6.90
CA ARG A 140 -12.00 13.65 7.12
C ARG A 140 -11.79 14.91 7.95
N HIS A 141 -12.43 16.00 7.53
CA HIS A 141 -12.51 17.23 8.33
C HIS A 141 -13.31 16.99 9.63
N GLU A 142 -14.36 16.17 9.56
CA GLU A 142 -15.18 15.77 10.69
C GLU A 142 -14.84 14.36 11.16
N LEU A 143 -14.85 14.16 12.48
CA LEU A 143 -14.60 12.86 13.08
C LEU A 143 -15.64 11.83 12.65
N LEU A 144 -15.25 10.55 12.66
CA LEU A 144 -16.23 9.49 12.54
C LEU A 144 -17.17 9.52 13.76
N PRO A 145 -18.49 9.39 13.54
CA PRO A 145 -19.46 9.24 14.61
C PRO A 145 -19.05 8.12 15.57
N ARG A 146 -19.33 8.29 16.87
CA ARG A 146 -19.12 7.20 17.85
C ARG A 146 -20.19 6.13 17.75
N ASP A 147 -21.37 6.49 17.26
CA ASP A 147 -22.45 5.54 17.00
C ASP A 147 -22.12 4.69 15.77
N TRP A 148 -22.16 3.37 15.93
CA TRP A 148 -21.82 2.44 14.84
C TRP A 148 -22.87 2.36 13.74
N ALA A 149 -24.16 2.60 14.02
CA ALA A 149 -25.18 2.63 12.97
C ALA A 149 -24.94 3.84 12.05
N GLU A 150 -24.60 4.97 12.65
CA GLU A 150 -24.24 6.17 11.90
C GLU A 150 -22.92 6.00 11.13
N GLN A 151 -21.91 5.32 11.71
CA GLN A 151 -20.69 4.96 10.97
C GLN A 151 -21.00 4.12 9.73
N ARG A 152 -21.85 3.09 9.85
CA ARG A 152 -22.22 2.23 8.72
C ARG A 152 -22.90 3.03 7.61
N ARG A 153 -23.89 3.85 7.98
CA ARG A 153 -24.60 4.72 7.04
C ARG A 153 -23.63 5.64 6.30
N LEU A 154 -22.72 6.28 7.02
CA LEU A 154 -21.76 7.22 6.46
C LEU A 154 -20.71 6.55 5.56
N LEU A 155 -20.30 5.33 5.90
CA LEU A 155 -19.27 4.58 5.17
C LEU A 155 -19.84 3.67 4.08
N GLY A 156 -21.16 3.69 3.86
CA GLY A 156 -21.83 2.93 2.81
C GLY A 156 -22.00 1.44 3.12
N PHE A 157 -22.06 1.07 4.40
CA PHE A 157 -22.41 -0.27 4.85
C PHE A 157 -23.92 -0.40 5.05
N PRO A 158 -24.49 -1.60 4.82
CA PRO A 158 -25.89 -1.84 5.14
C PRO A 158 -26.13 -1.66 6.64
N ALA A 159 -27.32 -1.19 7.00
CA ALA A 159 -27.76 -1.23 8.39
C ALA A 159 -27.85 -2.71 8.80
N MET A 160 -27.19 -3.06 9.91
CA MET A 160 -27.40 -4.35 10.53
C MET A 160 -28.72 -4.28 11.28
N ASP A 161 -29.78 -4.84 10.70
CA ASP A 161 -31.01 -5.12 11.44
C ASP A 161 -30.67 -6.15 12.52
N ARG A 162 -31.00 -5.80 13.78
CA ARG A 162 -30.81 -6.70 14.94
C ARG A 162 -31.95 -7.70 15.03
#